data_AF-A0A7C3QVR3-F1
#
_entry.id   AF-A0A7C3QVR3-F1
#
_cell.length_a   1.000
_cell.length_b   1.000
_cell.length_c   1.000
_cell.angle_alpha   90.00
_cell.angle_beta   90.00
_cell.angle_gamma   90.00
#
_symmetry.space_group_name_H-M   'P 1'
#
loop_
_entity.id
_entity.type
_entity.pdbx_description
1 polymer ?
#
loop_
_entity_poly.entity_id
_entity_poly.type
_entity_poly.pdbx_seq_one_letter_code
_entity_poly.pdbx_strand_id
1 'polypeptide(L)'
;THSGRYSRPSDRPKPILAHHDGLLDQVQGLPADYPLISDEELDRLQGRYVQAARLAYECGFDGVDIKSCHRYLISELLAAHTRLGRYGGSFENRTRLLLRVVRRIREELPGLAITIRLNVYDGHPYPWGWGVSREDPSRPDLSEPLRLVGLLQEAGVAAINVTAGNPYFTPHINRPFDANVLGGYTPDEHPLQGVARLIHLARQVKQTYPDLVVVGTGYSWLRHYLGCVAAAVIRRGWADLVGVGREAFAYPDFARDLLIKGEMDPRRTCITCSRCTQIMRDDGCTGCVPFDAEIYGPIYKKGLSTTRGLNQP
;
A
#
# COMPACT_ATOMS: atom_id res chain seq x y z
N THR A 1 8.00 -8.20 2.79
CA THR A 1 6.52 -8.15 2.84
C THR A 1 5.95 -9.42 3.42
N HIS A 2 4.90 -9.33 4.24
CA HIS A 2 4.10 -10.49 4.65
C HIS A 2 2.61 -10.24 4.32
N SER A 3 2.03 -11.06 3.44
CA SER A 3 0.70 -10.79 2.86
C SER A 3 -0.46 -10.95 3.83
N GLY A 4 -0.26 -11.61 4.98
CA GLY A 4 -1.26 -11.72 6.05
C GLY A 4 -2.56 -12.33 5.51
N ARG A 5 -3.67 -11.62 5.69
CA ARG A 5 -4.98 -11.92 5.10
C ARG A 5 -4.99 -12.31 3.62
N TYR A 6 -4.06 -11.79 2.83
CA TYR A 6 -3.95 -12.06 1.40
C TYR A 6 -2.88 -13.09 1.04
N SER A 7 -2.43 -13.88 2.02
CA SER A 7 -1.42 -14.92 1.81
C SER A 7 -1.97 -16.03 0.91
N ARG A 8 -1.18 -16.39 -0.11
CA ARG A 8 -1.43 -17.45 -1.08
C ARG A 8 -0.08 -18.12 -1.39
N PRO A 9 0.45 -18.95 -0.46
CA PRO A 9 1.79 -19.52 -0.58
C PRO A 9 1.91 -20.60 -1.68
N SER A 10 0.78 -21.11 -2.16
CA SER A 10 0.64 -21.98 -3.32
C SER A 10 -0.52 -21.46 -4.17
N ASP A 11 -0.98 -22.21 -5.17
CA ASP A 11 -2.13 -21.81 -6.00
C ASP A 11 -3.46 -21.68 -5.21
N ARG A 12 -3.47 -22.01 -3.90
CA ARG A 12 -4.64 -21.85 -3.02
C ARG A 12 -4.42 -20.75 -1.97
N PRO A 13 -5.43 -19.88 -1.74
CA PRO A 13 -5.39 -18.93 -0.63
C PRO A 13 -5.20 -19.64 0.72
N LYS A 14 -4.32 -19.10 1.55
CA LYS A 14 -4.14 -19.50 2.96
C LYS A 14 -3.98 -18.23 3.81
N PRO A 15 -5.08 -17.49 4.05
CA PRO A 15 -5.07 -16.28 4.85
C PRO A 15 -4.41 -16.48 6.22
N ILE A 16 -3.68 -15.47 6.68
CA ILE A 16 -3.12 -15.41 8.03
C ILE A 16 -3.66 -14.14 8.68
N LEU A 17 -4.64 -14.29 9.56
CA LEU A 17 -5.36 -13.17 10.15
C LEU A 17 -4.66 -12.68 11.42
N ALA A 18 -4.44 -11.37 11.52
CA ALA A 18 -4.06 -10.74 12.78
C ALA A 18 -5.26 -10.54 13.71
N HIS A 19 -6.43 -10.23 13.18
CA HIS A 19 -7.67 -10.12 13.94
C HIS A 19 -8.86 -10.42 13.03
N HIS A 20 -10.01 -10.71 13.63
CA HIS A 20 -11.26 -10.80 12.88
C HIS A 20 -11.74 -9.41 12.46
N ASP A 21 -12.12 -9.30 11.20
CA ASP A 21 -12.67 -8.10 10.59
C ASP A 21 -14.06 -8.42 10.07
N GLY A 22 -15.08 -7.83 10.68
CA GLY A 22 -16.47 -8.17 10.40
C GLY A 22 -16.89 -7.95 8.94
N LEU A 23 -16.21 -7.09 8.19
CA LEU A 23 -16.48 -6.88 6.77
C LEU A 23 -15.57 -7.72 5.88
N LEU A 24 -14.25 -7.69 6.13
CA LEU A 24 -13.30 -8.38 5.25
C LEU A 24 -13.37 -9.90 5.39
N ASP A 25 -13.69 -10.43 6.57
CA ASP A 25 -13.90 -11.87 6.78
C ASP A 25 -15.10 -12.35 5.95
N GLN A 26 -16.20 -11.58 5.92
CA GLN A 26 -17.37 -11.88 5.10
C GLN A 26 -17.06 -11.84 3.60
N VAL A 27 -16.36 -10.79 3.15
CA VAL A 27 -15.94 -10.64 1.75
C VAL A 27 -15.05 -11.80 1.29
N GLN A 28 -14.25 -12.38 2.19
CA GLN A 28 -13.39 -13.52 1.90
C GLN A 28 -14.04 -14.88 2.19
N GLY A 29 -15.27 -14.92 2.68
CA GLY A 29 -15.96 -16.15 3.06
C GLY A 29 -15.25 -16.93 4.18
N LEU A 30 -14.61 -16.22 5.11
CA LEU A 30 -13.91 -16.84 6.23
C LEU A 30 -14.91 -17.17 7.36
N PRO A 31 -14.85 -18.38 7.95
CA PRO A 31 -15.70 -18.73 9.07
C PRO A 31 -15.31 -17.93 10.33
N ALA A 32 -16.26 -17.76 11.25
CA ALA A 32 -16.07 -16.95 12.46
C ALA A 32 -14.99 -17.50 13.40
N ASP A 33 -14.68 -18.80 13.32
CA ASP A 33 -13.64 -19.50 14.08
C ASP A 33 -12.32 -19.64 13.33
N TYR A 34 -12.15 -18.94 12.20
CA TYR A 34 -10.89 -18.98 11.44
C TYR A 34 -9.70 -18.58 12.33
N PRO A 35 -8.63 -19.38 12.42
CA PRO A 35 -7.59 -19.16 13.41
C PRO A 35 -6.82 -17.87 13.18
N LEU A 36 -6.55 -17.14 14.26
CA LEU A 36 -5.65 -16.00 14.26
C LEU A 36 -4.20 -16.46 14.39
N ILE A 37 -3.27 -15.70 13.82
CA ILE A 37 -1.84 -15.89 14.08
C ILE A 37 -1.56 -15.72 15.58
N SER A 38 -0.78 -16.63 16.18
CA SER A 38 -0.46 -16.55 17.61
C SER A 38 0.59 -15.48 17.89
N ASP A 39 0.67 -15.03 19.14
CA ASP A 39 1.68 -14.07 19.56
C ASP A 39 3.11 -14.66 19.46
N GLU A 40 3.26 -15.97 19.67
CA GLU A 40 4.54 -16.69 19.54
C GLU A 40 5.00 -16.70 18.08
N GLU A 41 4.08 -16.90 17.14
CA GLU A 41 4.41 -16.85 15.72
C GLU A 41 4.76 -15.42 15.28
N LEU A 42 4.05 -14.40 15.79
CA LEU A 42 4.41 -13.00 15.56
C LEU A 42 5.80 -12.66 16.11
N ASP A 43 6.19 -13.21 17.26
CA ASP A 43 7.56 -13.06 17.77
C ASP A 43 8.60 -13.69 16.86
N ARG A 44 8.34 -14.91 16.36
CA ARG A 44 9.22 -15.59 15.39
C ARG A 44 9.33 -14.84 14.07
N LEU A 45 8.24 -14.22 13.60
CA LEU A 45 8.24 -13.45 12.35
C LEU A 45 9.24 -12.30 12.35
N GLN A 46 9.56 -11.71 13.49
CA GLN A 46 10.61 -10.68 13.58
C GLN A 46 11.94 -11.19 13.01
N GLY A 47 12.34 -12.41 13.36
CA GLY A 47 13.56 -13.02 12.84
C GLY A 47 13.52 -13.25 11.33
N ARG A 48 12.34 -13.54 10.76
CA ARG A 48 12.17 -13.69 9.31
C ARG A 48 12.29 -12.36 8.57
N TYR A 49 11.80 -11.27 9.14
CA TYR A 49 12.02 -9.93 8.56
C TYR A 49 13.50 -9.55 8.56
N VAL A 50 14.20 -9.79 9.68
CA VAL A 50 15.65 -9.53 9.77
C VAL A 50 16.42 -10.39 8.76
N GLN A 51 16.11 -11.69 8.66
CA GLN A 51 16.74 -12.56 7.68
C GLN A 51 16.50 -12.08 6.24
N ALA A 52 15.28 -11.66 5.92
CA ALA A 52 14.98 -11.11 4.59
C ALA A 52 15.77 -9.81 4.32
N ALA A 53 15.93 -8.95 5.33
CA ALA A 53 16.74 -7.75 5.21
C ALA A 53 18.23 -8.05 5.04
N ARG A 54 18.74 -9.06 5.74
CA ARG A 54 20.12 -9.54 5.59
C ARG A 54 20.38 -10.06 4.18
N LEU A 55 19.46 -10.85 3.63
CA LEU A 55 19.56 -11.32 2.25
C LEU A 55 19.55 -10.17 1.24
N ALA A 56 18.71 -9.14 1.46
CA ALA A 56 18.71 -7.96 0.60
C ALA A 56 20.06 -7.21 0.67
N TYR A 57 20.60 -7.03 1.88
CA TYR A 57 21.92 -6.41 2.08
C TYR A 57 23.04 -7.22 1.40
N GLU A 58 23.06 -8.55 1.56
CA GLU A 58 24.05 -9.44 0.93
C GLU A 58 23.95 -9.44 -0.60
N CYS A 59 22.74 -9.26 -1.16
CA CYS A 59 22.53 -9.06 -2.60
C CYS A 59 22.95 -7.67 -3.11
N GLY A 60 23.39 -6.77 -2.24
CA GLY A 60 23.86 -5.43 -2.60
C GLY A 60 22.76 -4.37 -2.74
N PHE A 61 21.57 -4.59 -2.18
CA PHE A 61 20.56 -3.52 -2.11
C PHE A 61 20.94 -2.46 -1.07
N ASP A 62 20.75 -1.18 -1.40
CA ASP A 62 21.01 -0.05 -0.50
C ASP A 62 20.05 0.02 0.70
N GLY A 63 18.88 -0.61 0.58
CA GLY A 63 17.84 -0.56 1.59
C GLY A 63 16.72 -1.55 1.39
N VAL A 64 15.83 -1.60 2.38
CA VAL A 64 14.61 -2.41 2.39
C VAL A 64 13.38 -1.57 2.69
N ASP A 65 12.29 -1.84 1.98
CA ASP A 65 10.98 -1.26 2.26
C ASP A 65 10.09 -2.23 3.05
N ILE A 66 9.72 -1.84 4.26
CA ILE A 66 8.79 -2.62 5.09
C ILE A 66 7.36 -2.23 4.72
N LYS A 67 6.69 -3.14 4.03
CA LYS A 67 5.28 -3.03 3.63
C LYS A 67 4.36 -3.06 4.87
N SER A 68 3.83 -1.89 5.23
CA SER A 68 2.96 -1.67 6.40
C SER A 68 1.62 -1.01 6.02
N CYS A 69 1.05 -1.45 4.90
CA CYS A 69 -0.17 -0.89 4.32
C CYS A 69 -1.08 -1.97 3.71
N HIS A 70 -2.29 -1.57 3.34
CA HIS A 70 -3.18 -2.33 2.46
C HIS A 70 -3.70 -3.66 3.04
N ARG A 71 -3.85 -3.74 4.38
CA ARG A 71 -4.31 -4.95 5.11
C ARG A 71 -3.42 -6.18 4.97
N TYR A 72 -2.16 -5.95 4.64
CA TYR A 72 -1.10 -6.92 4.85
C TYR A 72 -0.83 -7.03 6.35
N LEU A 73 -0.10 -8.07 6.78
CA LEU A 73 -0.06 -8.46 8.20
C LEU A 73 0.21 -7.30 9.17
N ILE A 74 1.23 -6.47 8.89
CA ILE A 74 1.54 -5.32 9.75
C ILE A 74 0.41 -4.30 9.74
N SER A 75 -0.15 -3.96 8.58
CA SER A 75 -1.30 -3.06 8.46
C SER A 75 -2.54 -3.58 9.18
N GLU A 76 -2.74 -4.89 9.20
CA GLU A 76 -3.85 -5.52 9.92
C GLU A 76 -3.63 -5.47 11.44
N LEU A 77 -2.41 -5.71 11.92
CA LEU A 77 -2.04 -5.51 13.33
C LEU A 77 -2.24 -4.07 13.79
N LEU A 78 -1.87 -3.10 12.94
CA LEU A 78 -2.13 -1.68 13.17
C LEU A 78 -3.62 -1.35 13.28
N ALA A 79 -4.55 -2.24 12.93
CA ALA A 79 -5.98 -2.03 13.11
C ALA A 79 -6.61 -3.00 14.13
N ALA A 80 -5.79 -3.81 14.82
CA ALA A 80 -6.24 -4.89 15.70
C ALA A 80 -6.68 -4.39 17.10
N HIS A 81 -7.61 -3.42 17.15
CA HIS A 81 -8.10 -2.78 18.38
C HIS A 81 -8.79 -3.76 19.34
N THR A 82 -9.31 -4.88 18.84
CA THR A 82 -10.01 -5.91 19.62
C THR A 82 -9.21 -7.20 19.81
N ARG A 83 -8.02 -7.31 19.22
CA ARG A 83 -7.15 -8.49 19.38
C ARG A 83 -6.65 -8.56 20.83
N LEU A 84 -6.72 -9.73 21.44
CA LEU A 84 -6.13 -10.00 22.76
C LEU A 84 -4.63 -10.28 22.65
N GLY A 85 -3.92 -10.20 23.79
CA GLY A 85 -2.50 -10.52 23.87
C GLY A 85 -1.57 -9.34 23.55
N ARG A 86 -0.29 -9.63 23.34
CA ARG A 86 0.78 -8.61 23.30
C ARG A 86 0.87 -7.83 21.98
N TYR A 87 0.04 -8.19 21.00
CA TYR A 87 0.00 -7.62 19.65
C TYR A 87 -1.35 -6.98 19.29
N GLY A 88 -2.26 -6.80 20.26
CA GLY A 88 -3.57 -6.21 20.05
C GLY A 88 -4.01 -5.27 21.18
N GLY A 89 -5.14 -4.60 20.98
CA GLY A 89 -5.68 -3.65 21.96
C GLY A 89 -4.97 -2.30 21.89
N SER A 90 -4.07 -2.05 22.84
CA SER A 90 -3.41 -0.74 22.95
C SER A 90 -2.55 -0.39 21.72
N PHE A 91 -2.34 0.90 21.51
CA PHE A 91 -1.43 1.41 20.47
C PHE A 91 -0.04 0.75 20.56
N GLU A 92 0.52 0.64 21.77
CA GLU A 92 1.85 0.08 22.01
C GLU A 92 1.93 -1.39 21.60
N ASN A 93 0.86 -2.15 21.81
CA ASN A 93 0.79 -3.55 21.39
C ASN A 93 0.63 -3.69 19.87
N ARG A 94 -0.28 -2.92 19.27
CA ARG A 94 -0.58 -2.99 17.83
C ARG A 94 0.59 -2.55 16.95
N THR A 95 1.40 -1.61 17.43
CA THR A 95 2.60 -1.12 16.75
C THR A 95 3.87 -1.92 17.07
N ARG A 96 3.81 -2.83 18.06
CA ARG A 96 4.96 -3.57 18.59
C ARG A 96 5.76 -4.30 17.53
N LEU A 97 5.09 -5.04 16.63
CA LEU A 97 5.79 -5.85 15.64
C LEU A 97 6.63 -4.98 14.70
N LEU A 98 6.03 -3.92 14.14
CA LEU A 98 6.72 -3.03 13.20
C LEU A 98 7.93 -2.36 13.86
N LEU A 99 7.75 -1.78 15.05
CA LEU A 99 8.83 -1.09 15.76
C LEU A 99 9.96 -2.04 16.15
N ARG A 100 9.64 -3.29 16.57
CA ARG A 100 10.67 -4.30 16.86
C ARG A 100 11.43 -4.73 15.60
N VAL A 101 10.74 -4.95 14.49
CA VAL A 101 11.38 -5.29 13.21
C VAL A 101 12.34 -4.19 12.78
N VAL A 102 11.91 -2.93 12.81
CA VAL A 102 12.76 -1.78 12.44
C VAL A 102 14.01 -1.72 13.31
N ARG A 103 13.85 -1.75 14.64
CA ARG A 103 14.97 -1.65 15.59
C ARG A 103 15.97 -2.80 15.40
N ARG A 104 15.49 -4.04 15.26
CA ARG A 104 16.36 -5.19 15.05
C ARG A 104 17.11 -5.15 13.73
N ILE A 105 16.46 -4.75 12.63
CA ILE A 105 17.16 -4.57 11.34
C ILE A 105 18.21 -3.46 11.48
N ARG A 106 17.87 -2.35 12.16
CA ARG A 106 18.81 -1.25 12.36
C ARG A 106 20.04 -1.66 13.17
N GLU A 107 19.84 -2.42 14.25
CA GLU A 107 20.89 -2.95 15.12
C GLU A 107 21.79 -3.95 14.40
N GLU A 108 21.22 -4.92 13.67
CA GLU A 108 21.99 -5.99 13.03
C GLU A 108 22.64 -5.57 11.71
N LEU A 109 22.06 -4.58 11.00
CA LEU A 109 22.48 -4.17 9.65
C LEU A 109 22.61 -2.64 9.55
N PRO A 110 23.50 -1.96 10.30
CA PRO A 110 23.56 -0.49 10.40
C PRO A 110 23.81 0.26 9.07
N GLY A 111 24.34 -0.40 8.04
CA GLY A 111 24.53 0.18 6.70
C GLY A 111 23.32 0.11 5.77
N LEU A 112 22.29 -0.67 6.10
CA LEU A 112 21.11 -0.85 5.25
C LEU A 112 20.07 0.24 5.53
N ALA A 113 19.61 0.99 4.52
CA ALA A 113 18.52 1.94 4.71
C ALA A 113 17.19 1.21 4.95
N ILE A 114 16.34 1.75 5.82
CA ILE A 114 14.99 1.21 6.07
C ILE A 114 13.98 2.26 5.63
N THR A 115 13.09 1.89 4.71
CA THR A 115 11.92 2.69 4.34
C THR A 115 10.65 1.95 4.73
N ILE A 116 9.54 2.69 4.83
CA ILE A 116 8.24 2.10 5.17
C ILE A 116 7.18 2.65 4.24
N ARG A 117 6.41 1.75 3.63
CA ARG A 117 5.14 2.11 3.00
C ARG A 117 3.98 1.91 3.97
N LEU A 118 3.43 3.02 4.46
CA LEU A 118 2.51 3.05 5.60
C LEU A 118 1.11 3.54 5.18
N ASN A 119 0.08 2.81 5.57
CA ASN A 119 -1.27 3.38 5.58
C ASN A 119 -1.36 4.36 6.73
N VAL A 120 -1.74 5.61 6.45
CA VAL A 120 -2.11 6.57 7.50
C VAL A 120 -3.61 6.69 7.66
N TYR A 121 -4.39 6.14 6.73
CA TYR A 121 -5.85 6.13 6.75
C TYR A 121 -6.35 4.93 5.96
N ASP A 122 -7.21 4.09 6.55
CA ASP A 122 -7.73 2.90 5.86
C ASP A 122 -9.05 3.14 5.13
N GLY A 123 -9.83 4.14 5.52
CA GLY A 123 -11.21 4.30 5.04
C GLY A 123 -12.07 3.07 5.26
N HIS A 124 -11.90 2.45 6.43
CA HIS A 124 -12.57 1.22 6.85
C HIS A 124 -13.09 1.43 8.27
N PRO A 125 -14.28 0.92 8.64
CA PRO A 125 -14.91 1.25 9.92
C PRO A 125 -14.12 0.77 11.15
N TYR A 126 -14.17 1.58 12.20
CA TYR A 126 -13.79 1.17 13.55
C TYR A 126 -14.70 0.03 14.06
N PRO A 127 -14.20 -0.98 14.81
CA PRO A 127 -12.86 -1.11 15.37
C PRO A 127 -11.86 -1.84 14.46
N TRP A 128 -12.15 -1.96 13.16
CA TRP A 128 -11.27 -2.66 12.23
C TRP A 128 -10.43 -1.73 11.36
N GLY A 129 -10.60 -0.41 11.47
CA GLY A 129 -9.84 0.58 10.72
C GLY A 129 -8.63 1.16 11.45
N TRP A 130 -7.56 1.47 10.71
CA TRP A 130 -6.45 2.28 11.16
C TRP A 130 -6.53 3.71 10.61
N GLY A 131 -6.22 4.69 11.47
CA GLY A 131 -6.17 6.09 11.09
C GLY A 131 -7.52 6.71 10.72
N VAL A 132 -8.60 6.26 11.36
CA VAL A 132 -9.99 6.54 10.98
C VAL A 132 -10.80 7.01 12.20
N SER A 133 -11.78 7.89 11.98
CA SER A 133 -12.74 8.27 13.02
C SER A 133 -13.53 7.04 13.52
N ARG A 134 -13.90 7.07 14.81
CA ARG A 134 -14.71 6.02 15.44
C ARG A 134 -16.16 6.04 14.98
N GLU A 135 -16.65 7.21 14.55
CA GLU A 135 -18.03 7.44 14.15
C GLU A 135 -18.23 7.35 12.64
N ASP A 136 -17.25 7.78 11.84
CA ASP A 136 -17.39 7.92 10.39
C ASP A 136 -16.13 7.43 9.64
N PRO A 137 -16.21 6.30 8.91
CA PRO A 137 -15.08 5.77 8.17
C PRO A 137 -14.56 6.67 7.04
N SER A 138 -15.35 7.64 6.57
CA SER A 138 -14.94 8.58 5.52
C SER A 138 -13.97 9.65 6.03
N ARG A 139 -13.87 9.83 7.36
CA ARG A 139 -13.05 10.86 8.00
C ARG A 139 -11.75 10.27 8.54
N PRO A 140 -10.58 10.74 8.07
CA PRO A 140 -9.30 10.36 8.66
C PRO A 140 -9.15 10.89 10.09
N ASP A 141 -8.62 10.05 10.97
CA ASP A 141 -8.09 10.45 12.28
C ASP A 141 -6.62 10.05 12.33
N LEU A 142 -5.72 11.02 12.17
CA LEU A 142 -4.28 10.75 12.07
C LEU A 142 -3.56 10.72 13.42
N SER A 143 -4.26 10.76 14.54
CA SER A 143 -3.66 10.82 15.88
C SER A 143 -2.69 9.66 16.13
N GLU A 144 -3.12 8.42 15.90
CA GLU A 144 -2.24 7.24 16.03
C GLU A 144 -1.25 7.09 14.86
N PRO A 145 -1.65 7.27 13.58
CA PRO A 145 -0.71 7.25 12.46
C PRO A 145 0.48 8.20 12.63
N LEU A 146 0.25 9.46 13.03
CA LEU A 146 1.32 10.44 13.24
C LEU A 146 2.20 10.03 14.42
N ARG A 147 1.61 9.60 15.54
CA ARG A 147 2.37 9.07 16.68
C ARG A 147 3.30 7.93 16.26
N LEU A 148 2.82 7.00 15.43
CA LEU A 148 3.65 5.92 14.91
C LEU A 148 4.76 6.44 14.00
N VAL A 149 4.47 7.38 13.10
CA VAL A 149 5.51 8.00 12.25
C VAL A 149 6.63 8.60 13.08
N GLY A 150 6.32 9.33 14.16
CA GLY A 150 7.34 9.87 15.06
C GLY A 150 8.25 8.79 15.66
N LEU A 151 7.66 7.70 16.16
CA LEU A 151 8.41 6.56 16.70
C LEU A 151 9.28 5.86 15.65
N LEU A 152 8.84 5.85 14.38
CA LEU A 152 9.61 5.28 13.27
C LEU A 152 10.76 6.20 12.85
N GLN A 153 10.55 7.51 12.85
CA GLN A 153 11.62 8.49 12.65
C GLN A 153 12.69 8.36 13.75
N GLU A 154 12.29 8.31 15.03
CA GLU A 154 13.20 8.09 16.16
C GLU A 154 13.97 6.76 16.04
N ALA A 155 13.36 5.73 15.47
CA ALA A 155 13.99 4.44 15.22
C ALA A 155 14.95 4.45 14.00
N GLY A 156 15.12 5.59 13.32
CA GLY A 156 16.06 5.75 12.21
C GLY A 156 15.53 5.30 10.85
N VAL A 157 14.21 5.30 10.64
CA VAL A 157 13.61 5.08 9.30
C VAL A 157 13.98 6.24 8.39
N ALA A 158 14.55 5.93 7.24
CA ALA A 158 15.09 6.92 6.30
C ALA A 158 13.99 7.65 5.52
N ALA A 159 12.91 6.96 5.15
CA ALA A 159 11.79 7.55 4.45
C ALA A 159 10.47 6.80 4.71
N ILE A 160 9.36 7.55 4.66
CA ILE A 160 8.01 6.97 4.69
C ILE A 160 7.26 7.29 3.40
N ASN A 161 6.79 6.25 2.73
CA ASN A 161 5.83 6.35 1.63
C ASN A 161 4.41 6.28 2.17
N VAL A 162 3.73 7.42 2.13
CA VAL A 162 2.38 7.59 2.67
C VAL A 162 1.35 7.06 1.68
N THR A 163 0.49 6.18 2.15
CA THR A 163 -0.64 5.64 1.38
C THR A 163 -1.89 5.55 2.26
N ALA A 164 -3.00 5.15 1.65
CA ALA A 164 -4.26 4.88 2.33
C ALA A 164 -4.89 3.58 1.83
N GLY A 165 -6.04 3.20 2.40
CA GLY A 165 -7.01 2.30 1.80
C GLY A 165 -6.61 0.82 1.71
N ASN A 166 -7.49 0.04 1.08
CA ASN A 166 -7.26 -1.36 0.77
C ASN A 166 -7.53 -1.62 -0.74
N PRO A 167 -6.51 -1.92 -1.56
CA PRO A 167 -6.67 -2.12 -3.00
C PRO A 167 -7.53 -3.34 -3.39
N TYR A 168 -7.78 -4.26 -2.46
CA TYR A 168 -8.64 -5.42 -2.70
C TYR A 168 -10.11 -5.13 -2.45
N PHE A 169 -10.41 -4.17 -1.57
CA PHE A 169 -11.77 -3.86 -1.13
C PHE A 169 -12.21 -2.45 -1.56
N THR A 170 -11.43 -1.42 -1.21
CA THR A 170 -11.70 0.00 -1.49
C THR A 170 -10.60 0.66 -2.35
N PRO A 171 -10.36 0.19 -3.60
CA PRO A 171 -9.20 0.60 -4.39
C PRO A 171 -9.16 2.09 -4.75
N HIS A 172 -10.30 2.78 -4.82
CA HIS A 172 -10.36 4.21 -5.16
C HIS A 172 -9.69 5.08 -4.08
N ILE A 173 -9.68 4.65 -2.81
CA ILE A 173 -9.05 5.38 -1.70
C ILE A 173 -7.53 5.47 -1.87
N ASN A 174 -6.90 4.42 -2.40
CA ASN A 174 -5.44 4.33 -2.51
C ASN A 174 -4.91 4.53 -3.94
N ARG A 175 -5.78 4.34 -4.93
CA ARG A 175 -5.44 4.29 -6.34
C ARG A 175 -6.62 4.80 -7.18
N PRO A 176 -6.78 6.12 -7.35
CA PRO A 176 -7.80 6.69 -8.23
C PRO A 176 -7.74 6.12 -9.66
N PHE A 177 -8.89 5.93 -10.29
CA PHE A 177 -9.00 5.29 -11.62
C PHE A 177 -10.19 5.82 -12.42
N ASP A 178 -10.07 5.77 -13.75
CA ASP A 178 -11.17 5.99 -14.70
C ASP A 178 -12.04 4.73 -14.86
N ALA A 179 -11.40 3.56 -14.82
CA ALA A 179 -12.09 2.27 -14.88
C ALA A 179 -11.52 1.31 -13.84
N ASN A 180 -12.41 0.60 -13.14
CA ASN A 180 -12.03 -0.44 -12.20
C ASN A 180 -11.69 -1.75 -12.94
N VAL A 181 -11.25 -2.76 -12.19
CA VAL A 181 -11.18 -4.14 -12.67
C VAL A 181 -12.57 -4.65 -13.08
N LEU A 182 -12.62 -5.72 -13.87
CA LEU A 182 -13.91 -6.26 -14.32
C LEU A 182 -14.74 -6.76 -13.13
N GLY A 183 -16.04 -6.47 -13.16
CA GLY A 183 -16.95 -6.72 -12.05
C GLY A 183 -16.71 -5.81 -10.83
N GLY A 184 -15.74 -4.89 -10.90
CA GLY A 184 -15.52 -3.90 -9.86
C GLY A 184 -16.60 -2.81 -9.89
N TYR A 185 -16.89 -2.28 -8.71
CA TYR A 185 -17.84 -1.17 -8.54
C TYR A 185 -17.25 0.16 -9.04
N THR A 186 -18.14 1.11 -9.33
CA THR A 186 -17.82 2.52 -9.54
C THR A 186 -18.08 3.26 -8.23
N PRO A 187 -17.09 3.93 -7.62
CA PRO A 187 -17.31 4.70 -6.41
C PRO A 187 -18.17 5.94 -6.70
N ASP A 188 -18.98 6.35 -5.72
CA ASP A 188 -19.61 7.68 -5.69
C ASP A 188 -18.59 8.75 -5.23
N GLU A 189 -17.48 8.83 -5.96
CA GLU A 189 -16.40 9.76 -5.70
C GLU A 189 -15.70 10.08 -7.01
N HIS A 190 -15.52 11.37 -7.30
CA HIS A 190 -14.72 11.78 -8.44
C HIS A 190 -13.23 11.47 -8.18
N PRO A 191 -12.48 10.82 -9.09
CA PRO A 191 -11.11 10.38 -8.84
C PRO A 191 -10.14 11.48 -8.36
N LEU A 192 -10.34 12.73 -8.79
CA LEU A 192 -9.57 13.88 -8.30
C LEU A 192 -9.68 14.07 -6.78
N GLN A 193 -10.81 13.73 -6.16
CA GLN A 193 -10.97 13.75 -4.71
C GLN A 193 -10.03 12.72 -4.05
N GLY A 194 -9.95 11.51 -4.60
CA GLY A 194 -8.99 10.49 -4.18
C GLY A 194 -7.53 10.93 -4.32
N VAL A 195 -7.18 11.62 -5.42
CA VAL A 195 -5.83 12.20 -5.59
C VAL A 195 -5.56 13.25 -4.52
N ALA A 196 -6.48 14.20 -4.34
CA ALA A 196 -6.34 15.28 -3.35
C ALA A 196 -6.21 14.74 -1.93
N ARG A 197 -7.00 13.72 -1.56
CA ARG A 197 -6.89 13.01 -0.28
C ARG A 197 -5.50 12.47 -0.05
N LEU A 198 -4.91 11.74 -1.00
CA LEU A 198 -3.57 11.16 -0.83
C LEU A 198 -2.49 12.24 -0.69
N ILE A 199 -2.60 13.34 -1.45
CA ILE A 199 -1.71 14.51 -1.31
C ILE A 199 -1.83 15.14 0.08
N HIS A 200 -3.06 15.35 0.56
CA HIS A 200 -3.30 15.95 1.88
C HIS A 200 -2.83 15.06 3.03
N LEU A 201 -2.98 13.74 2.91
CA LEU A 201 -2.46 12.79 3.90
C LEU A 201 -0.93 12.84 3.97
N ALA A 202 -0.24 12.85 2.82
CA ALA A 202 1.22 13.01 2.78
C ALA A 202 1.66 14.36 3.37
N ARG A 203 0.94 15.44 3.03
CA ARG A 203 1.17 16.78 3.59
C ARG A 203 1.09 16.78 5.11
N GLN A 204 0.07 16.17 5.71
CA GLN A 204 -0.07 16.16 7.17
C GLN A 204 1.11 15.46 7.84
N VAL A 205 1.60 14.36 7.26
CA VAL A 205 2.81 13.69 7.76
C VAL A 205 4.03 14.61 7.63
N LYS A 206 4.27 15.20 6.45
CA LYS A 206 5.44 16.05 6.21
C LYS A 206 5.46 17.33 7.05
N GLN A 207 4.29 17.94 7.28
CA GLN A 207 4.19 19.13 8.14
C GLN A 207 4.41 18.82 9.62
N THR A 208 4.05 17.61 10.06
CA THR A 208 4.27 17.16 11.45
C THR A 208 5.73 16.77 11.67
N TYR A 209 6.36 16.14 10.68
CA TYR A 209 7.73 15.64 10.73
C TYR A 209 8.54 16.20 9.56
N PRO A 210 8.95 17.49 9.62
CA PRO A 210 9.59 18.18 8.49
C PRO A 210 10.96 17.61 8.12
N ASP A 211 11.66 16.96 9.05
CA ASP A 211 12.98 16.36 8.81
C ASP A 211 12.89 14.95 8.20
N LEU A 212 11.71 14.31 8.26
CA LEU A 212 11.50 13.00 7.65
C LEU A 212 11.32 13.14 6.13
N VAL A 213 11.98 12.27 5.37
CA VAL A 213 11.72 12.14 3.94
C VAL A 213 10.35 11.48 3.72
N VAL A 214 9.41 12.22 3.15
CA VAL A 214 8.06 11.76 2.86
C VAL A 214 7.87 11.57 1.36
N VAL A 215 7.40 10.38 0.98
CA VAL A 215 7.04 10.05 -0.40
C VAL A 215 5.52 10.07 -0.54
N GLY A 216 5.01 10.95 -1.41
CA GLY A 216 3.60 10.99 -1.78
C GLY A 216 3.23 9.90 -2.79
N THR A 217 1.97 9.45 -2.82
CA THR A 217 1.45 8.46 -3.77
C THR A 217 0.16 8.95 -4.46
N GLY A 218 -0.26 8.24 -5.52
CA GLY A 218 -1.62 8.39 -6.08
C GLY A 218 -1.77 9.33 -7.27
N TYR A 219 -0.67 9.75 -7.89
CA TYR A 219 -0.69 10.83 -8.89
C TYR A 219 -1.04 10.38 -10.32
N SER A 220 -0.98 9.09 -10.64
CA SER A 220 -1.09 8.61 -12.04
C SER A 220 -2.41 8.96 -12.73
N TRP A 221 -3.49 9.25 -11.99
CA TRP A 221 -4.74 9.71 -12.59
C TRP A 221 -4.63 11.11 -13.24
N LEU A 222 -3.66 11.92 -12.79
CA LEU A 222 -3.38 13.24 -13.37
C LEU A 222 -2.72 13.19 -14.74
N ARG A 223 -2.28 12.00 -15.20
CA ARG A 223 -1.65 11.82 -16.52
C ARG A 223 -0.46 12.77 -16.69
N HIS A 224 -0.41 13.55 -17.76
CA HIS A 224 0.69 14.48 -18.04
C HIS A 224 0.78 15.65 -17.04
N TYR A 225 -0.30 15.96 -16.32
CA TYR A 225 -0.25 16.95 -15.24
C TYR A 225 0.44 16.43 -13.97
N LEU A 226 0.74 15.13 -13.89
CA LEU A 226 1.43 14.52 -12.74
C LEU A 226 2.70 15.29 -12.39
N GLY A 227 3.54 15.62 -13.37
CA GLY A 227 4.80 16.33 -13.15
C GLY A 227 4.59 17.73 -12.56
N CYS A 228 3.64 18.49 -13.11
CA CYS A 228 3.31 19.84 -12.62
C CYS A 228 2.82 19.81 -11.18
N VAL A 229 1.92 18.87 -10.85
CA VAL A 229 1.39 18.73 -9.48
C VAL A 229 2.48 18.22 -8.53
N ALA A 230 3.31 17.26 -8.94
CA ALA A 230 4.44 16.79 -8.14
C ALA A 230 5.41 17.92 -7.81
N ALA A 231 5.79 18.73 -8.80
CA ALA A 231 6.66 19.89 -8.60
C ALA A 231 6.04 20.91 -7.62
N ALA A 232 4.73 21.14 -7.71
CA ALA A 232 4.02 22.04 -6.79
C ALA A 232 3.97 21.48 -5.35
N VAL A 233 3.71 20.18 -5.18
CA VAL A 233 3.72 19.50 -3.88
C VAL A 233 5.09 19.61 -3.21
N ILE A 234 6.17 19.33 -3.96
CA ILE A 234 7.54 19.39 -3.43
C ILE A 234 7.91 20.83 -3.08
N ARG A 235 7.66 21.79 -3.98
CA ARG A 235 7.97 23.22 -3.73
C ARG A 235 7.25 23.78 -2.51
N ARG A 236 6.04 23.29 -2.22
CA ARG A 236 5.25 23.70 -1.04
C ARG A 236 5.66 22.97 0.25
N GLY A 237 6.62 22.06 0.20
CA GLY A 237 7.04 21.26 1.35
C GLY A 237 5.96 20.27 1.80
N TRP A 238 5.12 19.77 0.89
CA TRP A 238 4.05 18.81 1.21
C TRP A 238 4.50 17.34 1.08
N ALA A 239 5.61 17.10 0.39
CA ALA A 239 6.36 15.84 0.33
C ALA A 239 7.77 16.16 -0.22
N ASP A 240 8.72 15.25 -0.06
CA ASP A 240 10.07 15.38 -0.63
C ASP A 240 10.17 14.66 -1.98
N LEU A 241 9.41 13.57 -2.12
CA LEU A 241 9.40 12.73 -3.32
C LEU A 241 7.96 12.37 -3.71
N VAL A 242 7.76 12.07 -4.99
CA VAL A 242 6.50 11.52 -5.51
C VAL A 242 6.74 10.12 -6.07
N GLY A 243 6.12 9.14 -5.44
CA GLY A 243 6.14 7.74 -5.85
C GLY A 243 5.13 7.47 -6.95
N VAL A 244 5.58 6.78 -8.00
CA VAL A 244 4.80 6.55 -9.21
C VAL A 244 4.74 5.05 -9.51
N GLY A 245 3.53 4.50 -9.63
CA GLY A 245 3.28 3.07 -9.86
C GLY A 245 2.91 2.79 -11.31
N ARG A 246 1.60 2.67 -11.60
CA ARG A 246 1.07 2.27 -12.92
C ARG A 246 1.51 3.14 -14.10
N GLU A 247 1.82 4.41 -13.85
CA GLU A 247 2.38 5.31 -14.87
C GLU A 247 3.74 4.83 -15.36
N ALA A 248 4.57 4.23 -14.49
CA ALA A 248 5.88 3.72 -14.88
C ALA A 248 5.78 2.53 -15.85
N PHE A 249 4.65 1.81 -15.88
CA PHE A 249 4.38 0.82 -16.93
C PHE A 249 4.02 1.49 -18.26
N ALA A 250 3.18 2.52 -18.24
CA ALA A 250 2.72 3.20 -19.45
C ALA A 250 3.80 4.07 -20.10
N TYR A 251 4.59 4.74 -19.26
CA TYR A 251 5.57 5.73 -19.66
C TYR A 251 6.87 5.56 -18.86
N PRO A 252 7.67 4.50 -19.07
CA PRO A 252 8.87 4.23 -18.26
C PRO A 252 9.88 5.39 -18.18
N ASP A 253 9.94 6.22 -19.22
CA ASP A 253 10.87 7.35 -19.32
C ASP A 253 10.33 8.68 -18.74
N PHE A 254 9.14 8.68 -18.12
CA PHE A 254 8.45 9.93 -17.75
C PHE A 254 9.33 10.87 -16.92
N ALA A 255 10.13 10.33 -15.99
CA ALA A 255 11.00 11.11 -15.13
C ALA A 255 12.14 11.78 -15.92
N ARG A 256 12.73 11.06 -16.88
CA ARG A 256 13.76 11.62 -17.78
C ARG A 256 13.17 12.74 -18.63
N ASP A 257 11.99 12.52 -19.20
CA ASP A 257 11.32 13.52 -20.04
C ASP A 257 10.93 14.76 -19.23
N LEU A 258 10.46 14.61 -17.99
CA LEU A 258 10.22 15.73 -17.08
C LEU A 258 11.50 16.55 -16.82
N LEU A 259 12.64 15.89 -16.61
CA LEU A 259 13.91 16.57 -16.34
C LEU A 259 14.46 17.32 -17.56
N ILE A 260 14.34 16.73 -18.75
CA ILE A 260 14.96 17.25 -19.97
C ILE A 260 14.02 18.23 -20.69
N LYS A 261 12.72 17.94 -20.72
CA LYS A 261 11.71 18.68 -21.51
C LYS A 261 10.84 19.58 -20.64
N GLY A 262 10.78 19.35 -19.33
CA GLY A 262 9.90 20.05 -18.40
C GLY A 262 8.44 19.57 -18.43
N GLU A 263 8.11 18.57 -19.25
CA GLU A 263 6.74 18.07 -19.43
C GLU A 263 6.71 16.57 -19.78
N MET A 264 5.53 15.97 -19.61
CA MET A 264 5.24 14.58 -20.02
C MET A 264 4.44 14.58 -21.31
N ASP A 265 4.74 13.67 -22.25
CA ASP A 265 3.93 13.46 -23.47
C ASP A 265 2.53 12.90 -23.09
N PRO A 266 1.44 13.65 -23.32
CA PRO A 266 0.08 13.19 -23.00
C PRO A 266 -0.29 11.85 -23.64
N ARG A 267 0.28 11.53 -24.80
CA ARG A 267 -0.05 10.32 -25.57
C ARG A 267 0.55 9.05 -24.97
N ARG A 268 1.53 9.16 -24.06
CA ARG A 268 2.18 8.01 -23.40
C ARG A 268 1.63 7.74 -21.99
N THR A 269 0.73 8.60 -21.49
CA THR A 269 0.35 8.61 -20.08
C THR A 269 -0.63 7.51 -19.69
N CYS A 270 -0.55 7.03 -18.45
CA CYS A 270 -1.46 5.99 -17.94
C CYS A 270 -2.91 6.46 -17.99
N ILE A 271 -3.74 5.73 -18.71
CA ILE A 271 -5.18 6.00 -18.79
C ILE A 271 -5.97 5.44 -17.60
N THR A 272 -5.27 4.97 -16.55
CA THR A 272 -5.82 4.41 -15.32
C THR A 272 -6.89 3.32 -15.46
N CYS A 273 -6.92 2.60 -16.58
CA CYS A 273 -7.92 1.58 -16.93
C CYS A 273 -7.91 0.30 -16.08
N SER A 274 -7.05 0.21 -15.07
CA SER A 274 -6.90 -0.94 -14.16
C SER A 274 -6.60 -2.31 -14.78
N ARG A 275 -6.34 -2.42 -16.09
CA ARG A 275 -5.98 -3.70 -16.74
C ARG A 275 -4.72 -4.34 -16.16
N CYS A 276 -3.74 -3.54 -15.77
CA CYS A 276 -2.55 -4.02 -15.04
C CYS A 276 -2.93 -4.74 -13.72
N THR A 277 -3.93 -4.22 -13.01
CA THR A 277 -4.45 -4.82 -11.77
C THR A 277 -5.32 -6.02 -12.07
N GLN A 278 -6.09 -6.02 -13.17
CA GLN A 278 -6.83 -7.20 -13.59
C GLN A 278 -5.88 -8.37 -13.88
N ILE A 279 -4.80 -8.15 -14.65
CA ILE A 279 -3.79 -9.18 -14.89
C ILE A 279 -3.26 -9.76 -13.58
N MET A 280 -2.97 -8.90 -12.60
CA MET A 280 -2.51 -9.34 -11.26
C MET A 280 -3.55 -10.21 -10.54
N ARG A 281 -4.84 -9.87 -10.66
CA ARG A 281 -5.94 -10.63 -10.05
C ARG A 281 -6.19 -11.96 -10.76
N ASP A 282 -5.84 -12.06 -12.03
CA ASP A 282 -5.91 -13.27 -12.84
C ASP A 282 -4.59 -14.07 -12.81
N ASP A 283 -3.74 -13.86 -11.79
CA ASP A 283 -2.45 -14.54 -11.58
C ASP A 283 -1.44 -14.39 -12.74
N GLY A 284 -1.55 -13.32 -13.53
CA GLY A 284 -0.66 -13.02 -14.65
C GLY A 284 0.48 -12.07 -14.31
N CYS A 285 1.50 -12.04 -15.19
CA CYS A 285 2.59 -11.07 -15.11
C CYS A 285 2.11 -9.67 -15.53
N THR A 286 2.04 -8.74 -14.57
CA THR A 286 1.49 -7.40 -14.77
C THR A 286 2.36 -6.51 -15.67
N GLY A 287 1.71 -5.71 -16.53
CA GLY A 287 2.29 -4.58 -17.25
C GLY A 287 1.22 -3.70 -17.91
N CYS A 288 1.59 -2.97 -18.96
CA CYS A 288 0.71 -1.99 -19.59
C CYS A 288 -0.01 -2.53 -20.83
N VAL A 289 -1.28 -2.95 -20.69
CA VAL A 289 -2.05 -3.46 -21.84
C VAL A 289 -2.21 -2.43 -22.98
N PRO A 290 -2.52 -1.15 -22.74
CA PRO A 290 -2.71 -0.20 -23.84
C PRO A 290 -1.44 0.15 -24.62
N PHE A 291 -0.28 0.20 -23.95
CA PHE A 291 0.97 0.68 -24.55
C PHE A 291 1.92 -0.45 -24.97
N ASP A 292 1.75 -1.65 -24.41
CA ASP A 292 2.55 -2.85 -24.72
C ASP A 292 1.62 -4.02 -25.09
N ALA A 293 0.68 -3.76 -26.01
CA ALA A 293 -0.45 -4.64 -26.31
C ALA A 293 -0.05 -6.01 -26.87
N GLU A 294 1.07 -6.09 -27.60
CA GLU A 294 1.57 -7.36 -28.15
C GLU A 294 1.99 -8.34 -27.05
N ILE A 295 2.52 -7.82 -25.93
CA ILE A 295 2.98 -8.62 -24.80
C ILE A 295 1.84 -8.86 -23.80
N TYR A 296 1.19 -7.80 -23.34
CA TYR A 296 0.22 -7.91 -22.24
C TYR A 296 -1.23 -8.09 -22.71
N GLY A 297 -1.53 -7.86 -23.99
CA GLY A 297 -2.85 -8.12 -24.58
C GLY A 297 -3.25 -9.59 -24.50
N PRO A 298 -2.40 -10.55 -24.94
CA PRO A 298 -2.67 -11.98 -24.79
C PRO A 298 -2.82 -12.41 -23.32
N ILE A 299 -1.96 -11.92 -22.42
CA ILE A 299 -2.02 -12.22 -20.98
C ILE A 299 -3.35 -11.75 -20.39
N TYR A 300 -3.74 -10.51 -20.68
CA TYR A 300 -5.03 -9.96 -20.25
C TYR A 300 -6.21 -10.78 -20.78
N LYS A 301 -6.25 -11.08 -22.09
CA LYS A 301 -7.32 -11.89 -22.69
C LYS A 301 -7.42 -13.30 -22.11
N LYS A 302 -6.28 -13.94 -21.83
CA LYS A 302 -6.23 -15.27 -21.19
C LYS A 302 -6.90 -15.22 -19.81
N GLY A 303 -6.54 -14.24 -18.98
CA GLY A 303 -7.17 -14.03 -17.67
C GLY A 303 -8.70 -13.89 -17.78
N LEU A 304 -9.18 -13.10 -18.76
CA LEU A 304 -10.61 -12.93 -19.00
C LEU A 304 -11.35 -14.24 -19.32
N SER A 305 -10.73 -15.11 -20.12
CA SER A 305 -11.35 -16.39 -20.50
C SER A 305 -11.47 -17.34 -19.30
N THR A 306 -10.47 -17.38 -18.43
CA THR A 306 -10.48 -18.20 -17.21
C THR A 306 -11.49 -17.68 -16.19
N THR A 307 -11.53 -16.37 -15.96
CA THR A 307 -12.45 -15.73 -15.01
C THR A 307 -13.92 -15.81 -15.46
N ARG A 308 -14.19 -15.82 -16.78
CA ARG A 308 -15.54 -16.05 -17.32
C ARG A 308 -15.98 -17.51 -17.26
N GLY A 309 -15.07 -18.47 -17.40
CA GLY A 309 -15.38 -19.90 -17.29
C GLY A 309 -15.75 -20.35 -15.87
N LEU A 310 -15.27 -19.64 -14.84
CA LEU A 310 -15.64 -19.87 -13.43
C LEU A 310 -16.99 -19.28 -13.02
N ASN A 311 -17.56 -18.39 -13.84
CA ASN A 311 -18.82 -17.67 -13.58
C ASN A 311 -19.95 -18.08 -14.53
N GLN A 312 -19.82 -19.20 -15.26
CA GLN A 312 -20.97 -19.81 -15.94
C GLN A 312 -21.65 -20.80 -14.97
N PRO A 313 -22.99 -20.78 -14.86
CA PRO A 313 -23.74 -21.64 -13.95
C PRO A 313 -23.60 -23.13 -14.28
#